data_AF-A0A328ATT4-F1
#
_entry.id   AF-A0A328ATT4-F1
#
_cell.length_a   1.000
_cell.length_b   1.000
_cell.length_c   1.000
_cell.angle_alpha   90.00
_cell.angle_beta   90.00
_cell.angle_gamma   90.00
#
_symmetry.space_group_name_H-M   'P 1'
#
loop_
_entity.id
_entity.type
_entity.pdbx_description
1 polymer ?
#
loop_
_entity_poly.entity_id
_entity_poly.type
_entity_poly.pdbx_seq_one_letter_code
_entity_poly.pdbx_strand_id
1 'polypeptide(L)'
;MTDPSPHPAHLDERDPAKADVRDIREEADRELEHYQAQGRKDLVLLIPEDRWDEFVQLTGGQASGDETTYREVTFKKAAVTAVIAQDGF
;
A
#
# COMPACT_ATOMS: atom_id res chain seq x y z
N MET A 1 -7.67 -20.40 -26.59
CA MET A 1 -6.96 -19.10 -26.62
C MET A 1 -7.46 -18.35 -25.41
N THR A 2 -6.71 -18.37 -24.31
CA THR A 2 -7.14 -17.78 -23.03
C THR A 2 -6.48 -16.41 -22.94
N ASP A 3 -7.33 -15.39 -22.92
CA ASP A 3 -7.01 -13.98 -22.71
C ASP A 3 -6.20 -13.83 -21.40
N PRO A 4 -4.98 -13.27 -21.40
CA PRO A 4 -4.30 -12.95 -20.16
C PRO A 4 -4.96 -11.71 -19.57
N SER A 5 -5.94 -11.92 -18.68
CA SER A 5 -6.43 -10.87 -17.79
C SER A 5 -5.20 -10.18 -17.16
N PRO A 6 -5.11 -8.83 -17.20
CA PRO A 6 -3.98 -8.11 -16.64
C PRO A 6 -3.95 -8.41 -15.14
N HIS A 7 -3.09 -9.35 -14.74
CA HIS A 7 -2.80 -9.58 -13.35
C HIS A 7 -2.08 -8.32 -12.88
N PRO A 8 -2.63 -7.60 -11.90
CA PRO A 8 -1.93 -6.48 -11.33
C PRO A 8 -0.64 -7.02 -10.70
N ALA A 9 0.52 -6.65 -11.26
CA ALA A 9 1.83 -7.19 -10.86
C ALA A 9 2.11 -7.02 -9.35
N HIS A 10 1.42 -6.09 -8.69
CA HIS A 10 1.47 -5.81 -7.26
C HIS A 10 0.83 -6.88 -6.36
N LEU A 11 0.10 -7.86 -6.92
CA LEU A 11 -0.54 -8.96 -6.18
C LEU A 11 0.29 -10.26 -6.14
N ASP A 12 1.46 -10.32 -6.78
CA ASP A 12 2.29 -11.53 -6.77
C ASP A 12 3.23 -11.53 -5.56
N GLU A 13 2.94 -12.38 -4.57
CA GLU A 13 3.80 -12.62 -3.39
C GLU A 13 5.20 -13.18 -3.78
N ARG A 14 5.38 -13.59 -5.04
CA ARG A 14 6.65 -14.07 -5.61
C ARG A 14 7.37 -12.99 -6.41
N ASP A 15 6.89 -11.75 -6.39
CA ASP A 15 7.63 -10.65 -7.01
C ASP A 15 9.00 -10.53 -6.31
N PRO A 16 10.12 -10.78 -7.01
CA PRO A 16 11.45 -10.69 -6.42
C PRO A 16 11.74 -9.28 -5.89
N ALA A 17 10.98 -8.29 -6.30
CA ALA A 17 11.10 -6.94 -5.80
C ALA A 17 10.43 -6.77 -4.41
N LYS A 18 9.55 -7.66 -3.95
CA LYS A 18 9.11 -7.71 -2.55
C LYS A 18 10.11 -8.46 -1.64
N ALA A 19 11.05 -9.22 -2.19
CA ALA A 19 12.01 -10.00 -1.42
C ALA A 19 13.03 -9.14 -0.63
N ASP A 20 13.21 -7.87 -1.00
CA ASP A 20 14.11 -6.92 -0.35
C ASP A 20 13.41 -5.90 0.57
N VAL A 21 12.07 -5.93 0.64
CA VAL A 21 11.30 -4.98 1.45
C VAL A 21 11.52 -5.28 2.92
N ARG A 22 12.19 -4.36 3.62
CA ARG A 22 12.61 -4.57 5.02
C ARG A 22 11.50 -4.34 6.02
N ASP A 23 10.58 -3.44 5.72
CA ASP A 23 9.48 -3.04 6.61
C ASP A 23 8.26 -2.54 5.83
N ILE A 24 7.12 -2.43 6.52
CA ILE A 24 5.83 -2.03 5.92
C ILE A 24 5.85 -0.58 5.40
N ARG A 25 6.72 0.29 5.94
CA ARG A 25 6.87 1.66 5.45
C ARG A 25 7.52 1.64 4.08
N GLU A 26 8.58 0.84 3.88
CA GLU A 26 9.26 0.71 2.60
C GLU A 26 8.34 0.13 1.51
N GLU A 27 7.48 -0.84 1.86
CA GLU A 27 6.42 -1.33 0.95
C GLU A 27 5.47 -0.19 0.55
N ALA A 28 4.96 0.54 1.54
CA ALA A 28 4.03 1.65 1.34
C ALA A 28 4.64 2.79 0.52
N ASP A 29 5.90 3.17 0.78
CA ASP A 29 6.63 4.18 0.02
C ASP A 29 6.76 3.78 -1.45
N ARG A 30 7.07 2.52 -1.72
CA ARG A 30 7.20 2.02 -3.08
C ARG A 30 5.88 2.03 -3.83
N GLU A 31 4.81 1.56 -3.21
CA GLU A 31 3.47 1.61 -3.80
C GLU A 31 3.07 3.06 -4.07
N LEU A 32 3.25 3.95 -3.11
CA LEU A 32 3.00 5.38 -3.24
C LEU A 32 3.74 5.97 -4.45
N GLU A 33 5.04 5.72 -4.58
CA GLU A 33 5.86 6.21 -5.69
C GLU A 33 5.40 5.66 -7.05
N HIS A 34 5.03 4.37 -7.10
CA HIS A 34 4.51 3.73 -8.30
C HIS A 34 3.23 4.41 -8.79
N TYR A 35 2.25 4.66 -7.90
CA TYR A 35 1.00 5.29 -8.30
C TYR A 35 1.11 6.78 -8.58
N GLN A 36 1.97 7.50 -7.84
CA GLN A 36 2.28 8.90 -8.14
C GLN A 36 2.92 9.05 -9.53
N ALA A 37 3.83 8.14 -9.91
CA ALA A 37 4.41 8.11 -11.26
C ALA A 37 3.37 7.86 -12.36
N GLN A 38 2.26 7.18 -12.04
CA GLN A 38 1.11 7.00 -12.93
C GLN A 38 0.12 8.18 -12.92
N GLY A 39 0.39 9.22 -12.14
CA GLY A 39 -0.46 10.41 -12.06
C GLY A 39 -1.78 10.19 -11.30
N ARG A 40 -1.87 9.12 -10.50
CA ARG A 40 -3.06 8.81 -9.70
C ARG A 40 -3.03 9.66 -8.44
N LYS A 41 -3.97 10.60 -8.31
CA LYS A 41 -4.02 11.57 -7.20
C LYS A 41 -5.07 11.24 -6.14
N ASP A 42 -6.10 10.49 -6.51
CA ASP A 42 -7.22 10.16 -5.64
C ASP A 42 -7.14 8.67 -5.25
N LEU A 43 -6.09 8.30 -4.52
CA LEU A 43 -5.89 6.93 -4.04
C LEU A 43 -5.82 6.88 -2.53
N VAL A 44 -6.39 5.82 -1.98
CA VAL A 44 -6.20 5.41 -0.60
C VAL A 44 -5.35 4.15 -0.60
N LEU A 45 -4.29 4.14 0.20
CA LEU A 45 -3.46 2.95 0.38
C LEU A 45 -3.96 2.14 1.57
N LEU A 46 -4.20 0.86 1.37
CA LEU A 46 -4.66 -0.05 2.41
C LEU A 46 -3.47 -0.78 3.00
N ILE A 47 -3.36 -0.76 4.33
CA ILE A 47 -2.31 -1.42 5.10
C ILE A 47 -2.92 -2.64 5.81
N PRO A 48 -2.25 -3.81 5.78
CA PRO A 48 -2.64 -5.00 6.55
C PRO A 48 -2.86 -4.71 8.04
N GLU A 49 -3.93 -5.24 8.62
CA GLU A 49 -4.27 -5.09 10.04
C GLU A 49 -3.14 -5.48 10.99
N ASP A 50 -2.42 -6.56 10.69
CA ASP A 50 -1.31 -7.10 11.47
C ASP A 50 -0.04 -6.25 11.39
N ARG A 51 0.07 -5.39 10.37
CA ARG A 51 1.22 -4.49 10.11
C ARG A 51 0.88 -3.02 10.37
N TRP A 52 -0.35 -2.72 10.76
CA TRP A 52 -0.84 -1.34 10.95
C TRP A 52 -0.08 -0.58 12.03
N ASP A 53 0.05 -1.16 13.22
CA ASP A 53 0.71 -0.50 14.34
C ASP A 53 2.20 -0.24 14.03
N GLU A 54 2.86 -1.17 13.34
CA GLU A 54 4.23 -1.00 12.84
C GLU A 54 4.31 0.18 11.86
N PHE A 55 3.38 0.27 10.90
CA PHE A 55 3.34 1.36 9.93
C PHE A 55 3.17 2.72 10.60
N VAL A 56 2.23 2.85 11.55
CA VAL A 56 1.99 4.09 12.30
C VAL A 56 3.23 4.49 13.10
N GLN A 57 3.90 3.54 13.75
CA GLN A 57 5.14 3.80 14.50
C GLN A 57 6.29 4.25 13.59
N LEU A 58 6.49 3.59 12.44
CA LEU A 58 7.59 3.89 11.51
C LEU A 58 7.40 5.22 10.78
N THR A 59 6.16 5.63 10.53
CA THR A 59 5.82 6.88 9.82
C THR A 59 5.67 8.06 10.77
N GLY A 60 5.52 7.82 12.08
CA GLY A 60 5.11 8.85 13.04
C GLY A 60 3.70 9.38 12.78
N GLY A 61 2.89 8.61 12.04
CA GLY A 61 1.52 8.99 11.70
C GLY A 61 0.64 9.11 12.94
N GLN A 62 -0.34 10.01 12.89
CA GLN A 62 -1.38 10.07 13.92
C GLN A 62 -2.59 9.28 13.43
N ALA A 63 -2.71 8.04 13.91
CA ALA A 63 -3.87 7.21 13.61
C ALA A 63 -5.14 7.83 14.22
N SER A 64 -6.13 8.07 13.37
CA SER A 64 -7.50 8.44 13.73
C SER A 64 -8.39 7.22 13.50
N GLY A 65 -8.44 6.32 14.48
CA GLY A 65 -9.08 5.02 14.33
C GLY A 65 -8.32 4.14 13.34
N ASP A 66 -8.95 3.85 12.20
CA ASP A 66 -8.43 2.98 11.15
C ASP A 66 -7.79 3.76 9.99
N GLU A 67 -7.51 5.06 10.17
CA GLU A 67 -6.97 5.93 9.13
C GLU A 67 -5.76 6.73 9.64
N THR A 68 -4.76 6.96 8.78
CA THR A 68 -3.65 7.89 9.04
C THR A 68 -3.25 8.58 7.74
N THR A 69 -2.70 9.79 7.82
CA THR A 69 -2.12 10.48 6.66
C THR A 69 -0.61 10.37 6.70
N TYR A 70 -0.01 9.99 5.58
CA TYR A 70 1.44 9.97 5.39
C TYR A 70 1.77 10.47 3.98
N ARG A 71 2.73 11.41 3.86
CA ARG A 71 3.11 12.05 2.58
C ARG A 71 1.91 12.56 1.76
N GLU A 72 0.97 13.21 2.43
CA GLU A 72 -0.27 13.76 1.84
C GLU A 72 -1.24 12.71 1.26
N VAL A 73 -0.99 11.42 1.50
CA VAL A 73 -1.88 10.32 1.10
C VAL A 73 -2.52 9.68 2.32
N THR A 74 -3.80 9.33 2.15
CA THR A 74 -4.56 8.63 3.17
C THR A 74 -4.25 7.14 3.13
N PHE A 75 -3.88 6.61 4.29
CA PHE A 75 -3.68 5.19 4.53
C PHE A 75 -4.80 4.67 5.43
N LYS A 76 -5.36 3.51 5.10
CA LYS A 76 -6.39 2.85 5.91
C LYS A 76 -5.98 1.45 6.33
N LYS A 77 -6.32 1.09 7.56
CA LYS A 77 -6.21 -0.28 8.04
C LYS A 77 -7.27 -1.15 7.36
N ALA A 78 -6.88 -2.29 6.81
CA ALA A 78 -7.80 -3.22 6.17
C ALA A 78 -7.36 -4.68 6.35
N ALA A 79 -8.33 -5.59 6.29
CA ALA A 79 -8.12 -7.04 6.32
C ALA A 79 -7.54 -7.55 4.97
N VAL A 80 -6.32 -7.12 4.66
CA VAL A 80 -5.56 -7.45 3.44
C VAL A 80 -4.22 -8.07 3.84
N THR A 81 -3.59 -8.80 2.92
CA THR A 81 -2.30 -9.46 3.16
C THR A 81 -1.10 -8.65 2.66
N ALA A 82 -1.34 -7.56 1.93
CA ALA A 82 -0.32 -6.70 1.34
C ALA A 82 -0.82 -5.26 1.24
N VAL A 83 0.09 -4.32 0.99
CA VAL A 83 -0.30 -2.94 0.68
C VAL A 83 -0.98 -2.91 -0.69
N ILE A 84 -2.19 -2.36 -0.76
CA ILE A 84 -2.94 -2.22 -2.01
C ILE A 84 -3.51 -0.81 -2.17
N ALA A 85 -3.58 -0.32 -3.40
CA ALA A 85 -4.27 0.92 -3.69
C ALA A 85 -5.74 0.69 -4.00
N GLN A 86 -6.58 1.57 -3.46
CA GLN A 86 -7.99 1.67 -3.75
C GLN A 86 -8.29 3.07 -4.31
N ASP A 87 -9.13 3.16 -5.34
CA ASP A 87 -9.67 4.44 -5.83
C ASP A 87 -10.41 5.14 -4.68
N GLY A 88 -10.02 6.38 -4.39
CA GLY A 88 -10.73 7.25 -3.44
C GLY A 88 -12.10 7.60 -4.02
N PHE A 89 -13.15 7.33 -3.25
CA PHE A 89 -14.54 7.58 -3.61
C PHE A 89 -14.83 9.05 -3.97
#